data_AF-X1UXY8-F1
#
_entry.id   AF-X1UXY8-F1
#
_cell.length_a   1.000
_cell.length_b   1.000
_cell.length_c   1.000
_cell.angle_alpha   90.00
_cell.angle_beta   90.00
_cell.angle_gamma   90.00
#
_symmetry.space_group_name_H-M   'P 1'
#
loop_
_entity.id
_entity.type
_entity.pdbx_description
1 polymer ?
#
loop_
_entity_poly.entity_id
_entity_poly.type
_entity_poly.pdbx_seq_one_letter_code
_entity_poly.pdbx_strand_id
1 'polypeptide(L)'
;DEETFIVQQATGVVYTYLDNDRDNITIEQFNSIWLNGTLVTGQAGENITLYYNNTLIEQGVPPLSNLTNFTTIGLYNITTFYDGNENYTSAYETWWVNVTEADVTPP
;
A
#
# COMPACT_ATOMS: atom_id res chain seq x y z
N ASP A 1 -1.56 46.28 11.27
CA ASP A 1 -1.08 44.93 11.63
C ASP A 1 -1.78 43.92 10.76
N GLU A 2 -1.00 43.10 10.06
CA GLU A 2 -1.50 42.03 9.21
C GLU A 2 -1.27 40.73 10.00
N GLU A 3 -2.35 40.20 10.57
CA GLU A 3 -2.33 38.94 11.32
C GLU A 3 -2.16 37.78 10.33
N THR A 4 -1.08 37.01 10.48
CA THR A 4 -0.85 35.80 9.68
C THR A 4 -1.54 34.62 10.35
N PHE A 5 -2.60 34.09 9.72
CA PHE A 5 -3.24 32.85 10.16
C PHE A 5 -2.54 31.65 9.52
N ILE A 6 -1.93 30.78 10.34
CA ILE A 6 -1.44 29.48 9.89
C ILE A 6 -2.57 28.47 10.10
N VAL A 7 -3.17 28.00 9.01
CA VAL A 7 -4.06 26.82 9.05
C VAL A 7 -3.18 25.59 8.86
N GLN A 8 -3.13 24.71 9.87
CA GLN A 8 -2.40 23.44 9.75
C GLN A 8 -3.27 22.38 9.06
N GLN A 9 -2.64 21.57 8.22
CA GLN A 9 -3.27 20.40 7.62
C GLN A 9 -3.62 19.36 8.69
N ALA A 10 -4.74 18.65 8.48
CA ALA A 10 -5.04 17.42 9.21
C ALA A 10 -4.10 16.29 8.76
N THR A 11 -3.90 15.26 9.59
CA THR A 11 -3.03 14.14 9.24
C THR A 11 -3.72 13.21 8.23
N GLY A 12 -3.12 12.99 7.07
CA GLY A 12 -3.49 11.90 6.17
C GLY A 12 -3.05 10.54 6.72
N VAL A 13 -3.84 9.49 6.49
CA VAL A 13 -3.53 8.13 6.93
C VAL A 13 -3.97 7.15 5.84
N VAL A 14 -3.08 6.23 5.46
CA VAL A 14 -3.38 5.10 4.58
C VAL A 14 -3.06 3.78 5.30
N TYR A 15 -3.72 2.69 4.91
CA TYR A 15 -3.30 1.34 5.26
C TYR A 15 -3.04 0.51 4.00
N THR A 16 -2.00 -0.32 4.08
CA THR A 16 -1.63 -1.33 3.09
C THR A 16 -1.91 -2.70 3.68
N TYR A 17 -2.59 -3.58 2.95
CA TYR A 17 -2.85 -4.96 3.41
C TYR A 17 -2.26 -5.97 2.45
N LEU A 18 -1.70 -7.05 3.02
CA LEU A 18 -1.21 -8.23 2.35
C LEU A 18 -2.10 -9.40 2.79
N ASP A 19 -2.93 -9.93 1.89
CA ASP A 19 -3.93 -10.97 2.21
C ASP A 19 -4.82 -10.65 3.42
N ASN A 20 -5.27 -9.40 3.50
CA ASN A 20 -6.09 -8.82 4.58
C ASN A 20 -5.34 -8.57 5.90
N ASP A 21 -4.04 -8.87 5.98
CA ASP A 21 -3.20 -8.55 7.14
C ASP A 21 -2.38 -7.28 6.91
N ARG A 22 -2.22 -6.48 7.97
CA ARG A 22 -1.40 -5.25 7.96
C ARG A 22 -0.06 -5.53 8.65
N ASP A 23 0.66 -6.53 8.12
CA ASP A 23 1.95 -7.00 8.61
C ASP A 23 2.77 -7.57 7.44
N ASN A 24 4.07 -7.79 7.65
CA ASN A 24 4.89 -8.54 6.72
C ASN A 24 4.44 -10.00 6.68
N ILE A 25 4.45 -10.61 5.49
CA ILE A 25 4.10 -12.02 5.33
C ILE A 25 5.22 -12.80 4.65
N THR A 26 5.23 -14.11 4.85
CA THR A 26 6.06 -15.04 4.08
C THR A 26 5.17 -15.98 3.29
N ILE A 27 5.43 -16.11 1.99
CA ILE A 27 4.71 -17.01 1.09
C ILE A 27 5.69 -17.82 0.26
N GLU A 28 5.25 -18.94 -0.29
CA GLU A 28 6.00 -19.66 -1.31
C GLU A 28 5.78 -19.04 -2.70
N GLN A 29 6.77 -19.13 -3.58
CA GLN A 29 6.63 -18.74 -4.97
C GLN A 29 5.45 -19.46 -5.66
N PHE A 30 4.93 -18.85 -6.71
CA PHE A 30 3.73 -19.26 -7.46
C PHE A 30 2.40 -19.13 -6.71
N ASN A 31 2.41 -18.52 -5.51
CA ASN A 31 1.19 -18.09 -4.85
C ASN A 31 0.80 -16.68 -5.30
N SER A 32 -0.51 -16.47 -5.39
CA SER A 32 -1.10 -15.15 -5.57
C SER A 32 -1.72 -14.68 -4.28
N ILE A 33 -1.48 -13.43 -3.93
CA ILE A 33 -2.02 -12.77 -2.74
C ILE A 33 -2.71 -11.47 -3.15
N TRP A 34 -3.69 -11.05 -2.34
CA TRP A 34 -4.31 -9.74 -2.48
C TRP A 34 -3.42 -8.67 -1.86
N LEU A 35 -3.13 -7.64 -2.66
CA LEU A 35 -2.51 -6.40 -2.22
C LEU A 35 -3.57 -5.31 -2.21
N ASN A 36 -3.76 -4.66 -1.08
CA ASN A 36 -4.79 -3.62 -0.94
C ASN A 36 -4.22 -2.33 -0.37
N GLY A 37 -4.79 -1.21 -0.81
CA GLY A 37 -4.54 0.12 -0.25
C GLY A 37 -5.86 0.79 0.12
N THR A 38 -5.92 1.46 1.27
CA THR A 38 -7.09 2.24 1.68
C THR A 38 -6.67 3.60 2.25
N LEU A 39 -7.51 4.61 2.04
CA LEU A 39 -7.38 5.93 2.70
C LEU A 39 -8.27 5.94 3.94
N VAL A 40 -7.62 6.02 5.10
CA VAL A 40 -8.27 6.01 6.42
C VAL A 40 -8.62 7.43 6.85
N THR A 41 -7.75 8.38 6.54
CA THR A 41 -7.95 9.81 6.80
C THR A 41 -7.39 10.61 5.64
N GLY A 42 -8.19 11.51 5.10
CA GLY A 42 -7.91 12.29 3.90
C GLY A 42 -9.20 12.86 3.32
N GLN A 43 -9.11 13.52 2.18
CA GLN A 43 -10.32 14.00 1.49
C GLN A 43 -11.02 12.84 0.77
N ALA A 44 -12.33 12.70 1.01
CA ALA A 44 -13.14 11.69 0.34
C ALA A 44 -13.17 11.91 -1.18
N GLY A 45 -13.05 10.82 -1.94
CA GLY A 45 -13.03 10.87 -3.41
C GLY A 45 -11.67 11.20 -4.02
N GLU A 46 -10.63 11.37 -3.20
CA GLU A 46 -9.26 11.47 -3.72
C GLU A 46 -8.63 10.12 -4.00
N ASN A 47 -7.65 10.15 -4.89
CA ASN A 47 -6.92 8.96 -5.29
C ASN A 47 -5.81 8.63 -4.30
N ILE A 48 -5.55 7.34 -4.16
CA ILE A 48 -4.31 6.80 -3.64
C ILE A 48 -3.61 6.00 -4.75
N THR A 49 -2.35 5.64 -4.50
CA THR A 49 -1.56 4.77 -5.40
C THR A 49 -1.03 3.58 -4.62
N LEU A 50 -0.92 2.43 -5.29
CA LEU A 50 -0.37 1.19 -4.74
C LEU A 50 0.83 0.76 -5.58
N TYR A 51 1.97 0.57 -4.93
CA TYR A 51 3.25 0.22 -5.56
C TYR A 51 3.71 -1.18 -5.15
N TYR A 52 4.32 -1.88 -6.10
CA TYR A 52 5.10 -3.12 -5.94
C TYR A 52 6.55 -2.84 -6.37
N ASN A 53 7.52 -2.91 -5.45
CA ASN A 53 8.95 -2.60 -5.73
C ASN A 53 9.12 -1.35 -6.61
N ASN A 54 8.53 -0.23 -6.17
CA ASN A 54 8.54 1.07 -6.86
C ASN A 54 7.80 1.12 -8.21
N THR A 55 7.20 0.02 -8.66
CA THR A 55 6.33 -0.01 -9.84
C THR A 55 4.90 0.24 -9.42
N LEU A 56 4.23 1.24 -10.01
CA LEU A 56 2.81 1.49 -9.79
C LEU A 56 2.01 0.31 -10.34
N ILE A 57 1.22 -0.35 -9.49
CA ILE A 57 0.36 -1.48 -9.89
C ILE A 57 -1.12 -1.11 -9.91
N GLU A 58 -1.56 -0.18 -9.05
CA GLU A 58 -2.94 0.34 -9.04
C GLU A 58 -2.99 1.80 -8.62
N GLN A 59 -4.01 2.51 -9.09
CA GLN A 59 -4.32 3.88 -8.69
C GLN A 59 -5.82 4.16 -8.79
N GLY A 60 -6.32 5.07 -7.95
CA GLY A 60 -7.72 5.49 -8.00
C GLY A 60 -8.31 5.76 -6.63
N VAL A 61 -9.63 5.92 -6.59
CA VAL A 61 -10.38 6.14 -5.35
C VAL A 61 -10.35 4.86 -4.52
N PRO A 62 -9.93 4.91 -3.24
CA PRO A 62 -9.84 3.75 -2.36
C PRO A 62 -11.21 3.09 -2.10
N PRO A 63 -11.25 1.79 -1.77
CA PRO A 63 -10.10 0.90 -1.62
C PRO A 63 -9.53 0.43 -2.97
N LEU A 64 -8.20 0.31 -3.06
CA LEU A 64 -7.51 -0.36 -4.16
C LEU A 64 -7.33 -1.85 -3.86
N SER A 65 -7.31 -2.66 -4.91
CA SER A 65 -7.07 -4.10 -4.81
C SER A 65 -6.35 -4.62 -6.06
N ASN A 66 -5.30 -5.41 -5.87
CA ASN A 66 -4.60 -6.10 -6.94
C ASN A 66 -4.28 -7.54 -6.51
N LEU A 67 -4.63 -8.52 -7.34
CA LEU A 67 -4.22 -9.92 -7.13
C LEU A 67 -2.87 -10.12 -7.82
N THR A 68 -1.80 -10.18 -7.05
CA THR A 68 -0.43 -10.29 -7.58
C THR A 68 0.09 -11.71 -7.40
N ASN A 69 0.58 -12.30 -8.49
CA ASN A 69 1.26 -13.59 -8.48
C ASN A 69 2.78 -13.41 -8.28
N PHE A 70 3.34 -14.04 -7.26
CA PHE A 70 4.76 -13.94 -6.93
C PHE A 70 5.54 -15.13 -7.49
N THR A 71 6.18 -14.96 -8.64
CA THR A 71 6.83 -16.07 -9.36
C THR A 71 8.34 -16.19 -9.13
N THR A 72 8.92 -15.27 -8.38
CA THR A 72 10.37 -15.20 -8.13
C THR A 72 10.62 -15.09 -6.63
N ILE A 73 11.68 -15.75 -6.15
CA ILE A 73 12.14 -15.68 -4.76
C ILE A 73 12.71 -14.29 -4.50
N GLY A 74 12.37 -13.69 -3.37
CA GLY A 74 12.88 -12.38 -2.99
C GLY A 74 12.05 -11.67 -1.95
N LEU A 75 12.50 -10.48 -1.58
CA LEU A 75 11.80 -9.59 -0.68
C LEU A 75 11.17 -8.45 -1.49
N TYR A 76 9.85 -8.32 -1.41
CA TYR A 76 9.08 -7.37 -2.20
C TYR A 76 8.41 -6.33 -1.33
N ASN A 77 8.60 -5.07 -1.68
CA ASN A 77 8.03 -3.91 -1.02
C ASN A 77 6.66 -3.60 -1.60
N ILE A 78 5.63 -3.57 -0.76
CA ILE A 78 4.29 -3.12 -1.13
C ILE A 78 4.01 -1.82 -0.38
N THR A 79 3.73 -0.75 -1.11
CA THR A 79 3.50 0.59 -0.51
C THR A 79 2.24 1.23 -1.05
N THR A 80 1.32 1.60 -0.16
CA THR A 80 0.22 2.52 -0.46
C THR A 80 0.69 3.95 -0.20
N PHE A 81 0.34 4.88 -1.09
CA PHE A 81 0.71 6.28 -0.99
C PHE A 81 -0.50 7.19 -1.25
N TYR A 82 -0.59 8.26 -0.44
CA TYR A 82 -1.51 9.37 -0.57
C TYR A 82 -0.71 10.67 -0.66
N ASP A 83 -0.89 11.43 -1.74
CA ASP A 83 -0.16 12.68 -2.00
C ASP A 83 -0.51 13.81 -1.02
N GLY A 84 -1.65 13.72 -0.31
CA GLY A 84 -2.16 14.83 0.48
C GLY A 84 -2.80 15.91 -0.39
N ASN A 85 -3.27 16.97 0.25
CA ASN A 85 -3.84 18.15 -0.41
C ASN A 85 -3.73 19.39 0.50
N GLU A 86 -4.44 20.46 0.20
CA GLU A 86 -4.44 21.69 1.01
C GLU A 86 -4.89 21.45 2.47
N ASN A 87 -5.76 20.46 2.70
CA ASN A 87 -6.37 20.17 4.00
C ASN A 87 -5.72 19.00 4.75
N TYR A 88 -5.01 18.11 4.06
CA TYR A 88 -4.44 16.88 4.63
C TYR A 88 -2.99 16.68 4.22
N THR A 89 -2.16 16.21 5.15
CA THR A 89 -0.77 15.83 4.86
C THR A 89 -0.70 14.60 3.96
N SER A 90 0.37 14.46 3.18
CA SER A 90 0.70 13.21 2.51
C SER A 90 0.88 12.06 3.52
N ALA A 91 0.64 10.82 3.08
CA ALA A 91 0.79 9.63 3.91
C ALA A 91 1.24 8.42 3.09
N TYR A 92 1.94 7.49 3.72
CA TYR A 92 2.28 6.20 3.13
C TYR A 92 2.40 5.11 4.19
N GLU A 93 2.17 3.87 3.78
CA GLU A 93 2.42 2.69 4.62
C GLU A 93 3.02 1.57 3.77
N THR A 94 4.02 0.90 4.31
CA THR A 94 4.80 -0.13 3.62
C THR A 94 4.80 -1.44 4.39
N TRP A 95 4.56 -2.54 3.69
CA TRP A 95 4.76 -3.91 4.18
C TRP A 95 5.59 -4.73 3.18
N TRP A 96 6.16 -5.83 3.66
CA TRP A 96 7.05 -6.68 2.88
C TRP A 96 6.48 -8.09 2.71
N VAL A 97 6.55 -8.58 1.48
CA VAL A 97 6.29 -9.99 1.14
C VAL A 97 7.64 -10.67 0.97
N ASN A 98 7.96 -11.60 1.87
CA ASN A 98 9.11 -12.48 1.72
C ASN A 98 8.68 -13.74 0.95
N VAL A 99 9.18 -13.91 -0.27
CA VAL A 99 8.84 -15.06 -1.12
C VAL A 99 9.95 -16.09 -1.02
N THR A 100 9.61 -17.29 -0.57
CA THR A 100 10.52 -18.45 -0.48
C THR A 100 10.32 -19.41 -1.65
N GLU A 101 11.27 -20.33 -1.81
CA GLU A 101 11.12 -21.43 -2.74
C GLU A 101 9.87 -22.25 -2.39
N ALA A 102 9.15 -22.72 -3.42
CA ALA A 102 7.99 -23.59 -3.25
C ALA A 102 8.46 -25.02 -3.04
N ASP A 103 7.80 -25.73 -2.12
CA ASP A 103 8.05 -27.16 -1.97
C ASP A 103 7.52 -27.91 -3.20
N VAL A 104 8.44 -28.51 -3.94
CA VAL A 104 8.14 -29.32 -5.13
C VAL A 104 8.30 -30.82 -4.86
N THR A 105 8.46 -31.23 -3.60
CA THR A 105 8.59 -32.65 -3.25
C THR A 105 7.24 -33.37 -3.39
N PRO A 106 7.15 -34.47 -4.17
CA PRO A 106 5.94 -35.28 -4.22
C PRO A 106 5.64 -35.93 -2.86
N PRO A 107 4.35 -36.11 -2.49
CA PRO A 107 3.94 -36.73 -1.23
C PRO A 107 4.33 -38.21 -1.10
#